data_AF-E0NRP5-F1
#
_entry.id   AF-E0NRP5-F1
#
_cell.length_a   1.000
_cell.length_b   1.000
_cell.length_c   1.000
_cell.angle_alpha   90.00
_cell.angle_beta   90.00
_cell.angle_gamma   90.00
#
_symmetry.space_group_name_H-M   'P 1'
#
loop_
_entity.id
_entity.type
_entity.pdbx_description
1 polymer ?
#
loop_
_entity_poly.entity_id
_entity_poly.type
_entity_poly.pdbx_seq_one_letter_code
_entity_poly.pdbx_strand_id
1 'polypeptide(L)'
;MAVIPAWALSDTNNTHHTICYIPVEDETTLSAGDKLIIVDLEHDSKHVMGAQNTRNNRKSITVSLDGRVIRDIKTGSVLTLGGTPNFWTLHDGTGYLSSVSNTQNALKVVSQVQPAAKAVIHINEKGHARISFKQYERRYLSYNYRYELFSCYADFSEPVHLFRQSVCDVDIDASGCMGYRCSEPLDFSKTQGIAAYILVTRGTDGIALQEVKRVPANTGVILKGTAGTHYLFASNGTTDDIARNLLHATSEEIINTDDHVYIPDTRTGVTGLYRLSRGETIPANSIYVILESGTKDFYPFNVSTGIATVKNDATPQDVYTVSGMKICPNKMQQGIYIVNHRKVLAP
;
A
#
# COMPACT_ATOMS: atom_id res chain seq x y z
N MET A 1 11.53 2.40 -32.13
CA MET A 1 10.63 2.45 -30.97
C MET A 1 11.25 1.50 -29.95
N ALA A 2 11.92 2.02 -28.92
CA ALA A 2 12.56 1.18 -27.91
C ALA A 2 11.46 0.43 -27.15
N VAL A 3 11.59 -0.90 -27.07
CA VAL A 3 10.67 -1.73 -26.30
C VAL A 3 10.89 -1.38 -24.83
N ILE A 4 9.91 -0.72 -24.22
CA ILE A 4 9.91 -0.49 -22.76
C ILE A 4 9.93 -1.88 -22.14
N PRO A 5 10.97 -2.24 -21.37
CA PRO A 5 11.02 -3.55 -20.77
C PRO A 5 9.89 -3.68 -19.73
N ALA A 6 9.32 -4.89 -19.59
CA ALA A 6 8.14 -5.14 -18.76
C ALA A 6 8.29 -4.72 -17.27
N TRP A 7 9.53 -4.52 -16.80
CA TRP A 7 9.85 -4.05 -15.45
C TRP A 7 9.90 -2.52 -15.31
N ALA A 8 9.95 -1.76 -16.41
CA ALA A 8 9.98 -0.30 -16.41
C ALA A 8 8.56 0.26 -16.52
N LEU A 9 7.76 0.08 -15.47
CA LEU A 9 6.42 0.63 -15.38
C LEU A 9 6.41 1.83 -14.43
N SER A 10 5.86 2.92 -14.93
CA SER A 10 5.45 4.09 -14.14
C SER A 10 3.96 4.31 -14.25
N ASP A 11 3.47 5.19 -13.38
CA ASP A 11 2.19 5.86 -13.56
C ASP A 11 2.03 6.61 -14.89
N THR A 12 3.08 7.20 -15.45
CA THR A 12 3.03 7.94 -16.72
C THR A 12 3.01 7.07 -17.98
N ASN A 13 3.44 5.79 -17.90
CA ASN A 13 3.20 4.80 -18.96
C ASN A 13 1.76 4.26 -18.90
N ASN A 14 1.01 4.62 -17.85
CA ASN A 14 -0.39 4.33 -17.69
C ASN A 14 -1.21 5.52 -18.20
N THR A 15 -2.01 5.31 -19.25
CA THR A 15 -2.82 6.34 -19.91
C THR A 15 -4.00 6.86 -19.06
N HIS A 16 -4.05 6.49 -17.78
CA HIS A 16 -5.18 6.73 -16.89
C HIS A 16 -4.82 7.65 -15.70
N HIS A 17 -4.34 8.86 -15.99
CA HIS A 17 -4.47 10.02 -15.08
C HIS A 17 -5.96 10.46 -14.93
N THR A 18 -6.86 9.50 -14.80
CA THR A 18 -8.29 9.72 -14.61
C THR A 18 -8.58 9.51 -13.14
N ILE A 19 -9.08 10.56 -12.48
CA ILE A 19 -9.56 10.45 -11.09
C ILE A 19 -10.56 9.29 -11.02
N CYS A 20 -10.24 8.31 -10.19
CA CYS A 20 -11.08 7.14 -9.97
C CYS A 20 -11.39 7.00 -8.50
N TYR A 21 -12.37 6.16 -8.19
CA TYR A 21 -12.83 5.92 -6.83
C TYR A 21 -12.91 4.43 -6.57
N ILE A 22 -12.35 4.00 -5.44
CA ILE A 22 -12.26 2.59 -5.03
C ILE A 22 -13.02 2.35 -3.72
N PRO A 23 -13.56 1.16 -3.49
CA PRO A 23 -14.31 0.87 -2.27
C PRO A 23 -13.41 1.02 -1.03
N VAL A 24 -13.97 1.57 0.03
CA VAL A 24 -13.37 1.52 1.37
C VAL A 24 -13.96 0.31 2.09
N GLU A 25 -13.14 -0.71 2.32
CA GLU A 25 -13.58 -1.97 2.94
C GLU A 25 -13.33 -2.01 4.45
N ASP A 26 -12.44 -1.16 4.94
CA ASP A 26 -12.04 -1.07 6.35
C ASP A 26 -12.04 0.38 6.82
N GLU A 27 -12.90 0.68 7.78
CA GLU A 27 -13.07 2.02 8.37
C GLU A 27 -11.80 2.52 9.07
N THR A 28 -10.91 1.63 9.51
CA THR A 28 -9.65 2.01 10.18
C THR A 28 -8.66 2.67 9.22
N THR A 29 -8.85 2.51 7.91
CA THR A 29 -8.04 3.15 6.87
C THR A 29 -8.46 4.61 6.61
N LEU A 30 -9.59 5.06 7.17
CA LEU A 30 -10.08 6.42 6.99
C LEU A 30 -9.19 7.43 7.70
N SER A 31 -8.89 8.53 7.00
CA SER A 31 -8.08 9.61 7.55
C SER A 31 -8.61 10.98 7.13
N ALA A 32 -8.46 11.97 8.01
CA ALA A 32 -8.77 13.35 7.65
C ALA A 32 -7.96 13.78 6.42
N GLY A 33 -8.64 14.40 5.46
CA GLY A 33 -8.10 14.73 4.13
C GLY A 33 -8.60 13.80 3.02
N ASP A 34 -9.07 12.59 3.35
CA ASP A 34 -9.60 11.65 2.35
C ASP A 34 -10.70 12.31 1.51
N LYS A 35 -10.62 12.11 0.19
CA LYS A 35 -11.68 12.48 -0.75
C LYS A 35 -12.56 11.25 -0.94
N LEU A 36 -13.82 11.35 -0.54
CA LEU A 36 -14.77 10.25 -0.52
C LEU A 36 -15.99 10.56 -1.36
N ILE A 37 -16.60 9.51 -1.90
CA ILE A 37 -17.97 9.56 -2.42
C ILE A 37 -18.82 8.56 -1.64
N ILE A 38 -20.12 8.81 -1.59
CA ILE A 38 -21.10 7.89 -1.01
C ILE A 38 -21.92 7.29 -2.14
N VAL A 39 -22.00 5.97 -2.17
CA VAL A 39 -22.53 5.21 -3.29
C VAL A 39 -23.61 4.25 -2.82
N ASP A 40 -24.71 4.20 -3.54
CA ASP A 40 -25.66 3.08 -3.51
C ASP A 40 -25.25 2.03 -4.54
N LEU A 41 -25.09 0.79 -4.07
CA LEU A 41 -24.80 -0.37 -4.90
C LEU A 41 -25.95 -1.40 -4.91
N GLU A 42 -27.00 -1.19 -4.12
CA GLU A 42 -28.02 -2.20 -3.83
C GLU A 42 -29.05 -2.37 -4.97
N HIS A 43 -29.12 -1.40 -5.89
CA HIS A 43 -30.07 -1.39 -7.00
C HIS A 43 -29.37 -1.58 -8.34
N ASP A 44 -30.11 -1.98 -9.39
CA ASP A 44 -29.56 -2.22 -10.73
C ASP A 44 -28.75 -1.03 -11.24
N SER A 45 -29.35 0.16 -11.17
CA SER A 45 -28.65 1.43 -11.38
C SER A 45 -27.88 1.82 -10.12
N LYS A 46 -26.63 2.26 -10.33
CA LYS A 46 -25.72 2.63 -9.25
C LYS A 46 -25.73 4.13 -9.11
N HIS A 47 -25.80 4.61 -7.88
CA HIS A 47 -26.02 6.02 -7.63
C HIS A 47 -24.97 6.58 -6.69
N VAL A 48 -24.38 7.72 -7.07
CA VAL A 48 -23.51 8.50 -6.19
C VAL A 48 -24.29 9.68 -5.65
N MET A 49 -24.05 10.01 -4.38
CA MET A 49 -24.62 11.19 -3.76
C MET A 49 -24.08 12.47 -4.40
N GLY A 50 -24.97 13.30 -4.93
CA GLY A 50 -24.66 14.61 -5.52
C GLY A 50 -24.99 15.77 -4.57
N ALA A 51 -25.20 16.95 -5.16
CA ALA A 51 -25.45 18.21 -4.44
C ALA A 51 -26.75 18.24 -3.61
N GLN A 52 -26.83 19.15 -2.65
CA GLN A 52 -28.06 19.39 -1.89
C GLN A 52 -29.23 19.82 -2.80
N ASN A 53 -30.40 19.28 -2.54
CA ASN A 53 -31.66 19.67 -3.17
C ASN A 53 -32.44 20.68 -2.30
N THR A 54 -33.53 21.21 -2.84
CA THR A 54 -34.37 22.23 -2.19
C THR A 54 -35.19 21.70 -1.00
N ARG A 55 -35.18 20.38 -0.75
CA ARG A 55 -35.99 19.71 0.28
C ARG A 55 -35.14 19.13 1.41
N ASN A 56 -33.97 19.71 1.67
CA ASN A 56 -33.07 19.25 2.74
C ASN A 56 -32.57 17.81 2.56
N ASN A 57 -32.38 17.36 1.32
CA ASN A 57 -31.83 16.05 0.97
C ASN A 57 -30.74 16.22 -0.09
N ARG A 58 -30.08 15.12 -0.50
CA ARG A 58 -29.04 15.15 -1.53
C ARG A 58 -29.56 14.48 -2.80
N LYS A 59 -29.31 15.09 -3.97
CA LYS A 59 -29.61 14.48 -5.27
C LYS A 59 -28.79 13.21 -5.46
N SER A 60 -29.22 12.29 -6.31
CA SER A 60 -28.37 11.22 -6.84
C SER A 60 -27.86 11.54 -8.24
N ILE A 61 -26.74 10.92 -8.58
CA ILE A 61 -26.16 10.90 -9.92
C ILE A 61 -25.95 9.43 -10.29
N THR A 62 -26.53 8.98 -11.39
CA THR A 62 -26.31 7.62 -11.89
C THR A 62 -24.88 7.48 -12.40
N VAL A 63 -24.23 6.38 -12.04
CA VAL A 63 -22.87 6.03 -12.46
C VAL A 63 -22.81 4.58 -12.95
N SER A 64 -21.74 4.25 -13.66
CA SER A 64 -21.38 2.88 -14.00
C SER A 64 -20.13 2.48 -13.23
N LEU A 65 -19.99 1.18 -12.97
CA LEU A 65 -18.75 0.61 -12.43
C LEU A 65 -17.98 -0.10 -13.53
N ASP A 66 -16.67 0.07 -13.52
CA ASP A 66 -15.69 -0.76 -14.23
C ASP A 66 -15.08 -1.73 -13.21
N GLY A 67 -15.64 -2.95 -13.14
CA GLY A 67 -15.39 -3.86 -12.03
C GLY A 67 -15.87 -3.27 -10.69
N ARG A 68 -14.92 -2.91 -9.82
CA ARG A 68 -15.18 -2.25 -8.51
C ARG A 68 -14.83 -0.76 -8.52
N VAL A 69 -14.52 -0.17 -9.68
CA VAL A 69 -14.01 1.20 -9.81
C VAL A 69 -15.08 2.12 -10.40
N ILE A 70 -15.17 3.36 -9.89
CA ILE A 70 -15.99 4.42 -10.49
C ILE A 70 -15.06 5.50 -11.04
N ARG A 71 -15.35 5.98 -12.26
CA ARG A 71 -14.58 7.03 -12.94
C ARG A 71 -15.48 8.23 -13.26
N ASP A 72 -14.86 9.38 -13.56
CA ASP A 72 -15.50 10.54 -14.18
C ASP A 72 -16.73 11.12 -13.43
N ILE A 73 -16.62 11.30 -12.12
CA ILE A 73 -17.70 11.87 -11.29
C ILE A 73 -17.68 13.41 -11.33
N LYS A 74 -18.87 14.01 -11.44
CA LYS A 74 -19.06 15.47 -11.44
C LYS A 74 -18.80 16.12 -10.08
N THR A 75 -18.34 17.38 -10.11
CA THR A 75 -18.15 18.26 -8.94
C THR A 75 -19.41 18.36 -8.07
N GLY A 76 -19.25 18.32 -6.74
CA GLY A 76 -20.35 18.36 -5.74
C GLY A 76 -20.78 16.98 -5.19
N SER A 77 -20.17 15.92 -5.69
CA SER A 77 -20.36 14.53 -5.22
C SER A 77 -19.26 14.05 -4.28
N VAL A 78 -18.13 14.77 -4.28
CA VAL A 78 -16.92 14.44 -3.53
C VAL A 78 -16.92 15.16 -2.19
N LEU A 79 -16.75 14.40 -1.12
CA LEU A 79 -16.68 14.83 0.26
C LEU A 79 -15.23 14.82 0.71
N THR A 80 -14.81 15.85 1.44
CA THR A 80 -13.55 15.83 2.20
C THR A 80 -13.86 15.34 3.60
N LEU A 81 -13.26 14.21 3.97
CA LEU A 81 -13.31 13.70 5.34
C LEU A 81 -12.46 14.58 6.24
N GLY A 82 -12.98 15.00 7.38
CA GLY A 82 -12.23 15.68 8.44
C GLY A 82 -12.57 15.07 9.81
N GLY A 83 -11.89 15.50 10.88
CA GLY A 83 -12.16 14.98 12.22
C GLY A 83 -11.38 13.69 12.54
N THR A 84 -11.94 12.88 13.43
CA THR A 84 -11.29 11.67 13.99
C THR A 84 -12.31 10.53 14.13
N PRO A 85 -11.88 9.27 14.37
CA PRO A 85 -12.80 8.15 14.58
C PRO A 85 -13.93 8.48 15.57
N ASN A 86 -15.17 8.11 15.22
CA ASN A 86 -16.42 8.45 15.93
C ASN A 86 -16.84 9.93 15.93
N PHE A 87 -16.06 10.83 15.32
CA PHE A 87 -16.36 12.26 15.23
C PHE A 87 -15.93 12.83 13.86
N TRP A 88 -16.17 12.06 12.80
CA TRP A 88 -15.84 12.46 11.44
C TRP A 88 -16.68 13.66 10.99
N THR A 89 -16.20 14.44 10.05
CA THR A 89 -16.96 15.46 9.35
C THR A 89 -16.86 15.19 7.85
N LEU A 90 -17.94 15.44 7.12
CA LEU A 90 -18.03 15.18 5.69
C LEU A 90 -18.33 16.50 4.98
N HIS A 91 -17.31 17.13 4.39
CA HIS A 91 -17.44 18.46 3.79
C HIS A 91 -17.57 18.39 2.26
N ASP A 92 -18.63 18.92 1.68
CA ASP A 92 -18.93 18.81 0.23
C ASP A 92 -18.33 19.93 -0.65
N GLY A 93 -17.52 20.79 -0.05
CA GLY A 93 -16.94 21.99 -0.66
C GLY A 93 -17.70 23.27 -0.30
N THR A 94 -18.97 23.17 0.10
CA THR A 94 -19.79 24.31 0.53
C THR A 94 -20.10 24.31 2.03
N GLY A 95 -20.08 23.14 2.66
CA GLY A 95 -20.20 22.98 4.10
C GLY A 95 -20.20 21.50 4.50
N TYR A 96 -20.64 21.23 5.72
CA TYR A 96 -20.64 19.89 6.31
C TYR A 96 -22.00 19.21 6.19
N LEU A 97 -22.01 17.94 5.80
CA LEU A 97 -23.22 17.13 5.85
C LEU A 97 -23.74 17.01 7.29
N SER A 98 -25.06 17.05 7.44
CA SER A 98 -25.71 17.07 8.73
C SER A 98 -27.11 16.46 8.71
N SER A 99 -27.37 15.56 9.67
CA SER A 99 -28.73 15.12 9.99
C SER A 99 -29.35 16.13 10.94
N VAL A 100 -30.38 16.85 10.49
CA VAL A 100 -30.94 17.99 11.24
C VAL A 100 -32.26 17.70 11.95
N SER A 101 -32.80 16.48 11.83
CA SER A 101 -34.07 16.10 12.43
C SER A 101 -34.06 14.64 12.90
N ASN A 102 -34.69 14.40 14.05
CA ASN A 102 -34.96 13.06 14.58
C ASN A 102 -36.28 12.46 14.09
N THR A 103 -37.16 13.26 13.47
CA THR A 103 -38.50 12.84 13.01
C THR A 103 -38.69 12.97 11.50
N GLN A 104 -37.91 13.81 10.83
CA GLN A 104 -37.99 14.04 9.38
C GLN A 104 -36.74 13.53 8.67
N ASN A 105 -36.93 12.94 7.49
CA ASN A 105 -35.81 12.46 6.67
C ASN A 105 -35.14 13.69 6.05
N ALA A 106 -33.93 14.01 6.53
CA ALA A 106 -33.19 15.17 6.10
C ALA A 106 -31.67 14.95 6.21
N LEU A 107 -30.97 15.30 5.15
CA LEU A 107 -29.51 15.39 5.06
C LEU A 107 -29.14 16.73 4.42
N LYS A 108 -28.73 17.67 5.25
CA LYS A 108 -28.42 19.06 4.87
C LYS A 108 -26.93 19.31 4.84
N VAL A 109 -26.55 20.42 4.22
CA VAL A 109 -25.26 21.07 4.38
C VAL A 109 -25.41 22.21 5.38
N VAL A 110 -24.50 22.27 6.35
CA VAL A 110 -24.40 23.35 7.33
C VAL A 110 -23.00 23.97 7.28
N SER A 111 -22.89 25.27 7.52
CA SER A 111 -21.62 26.00 7.38
C SER A 111 -20.64 25.77 8.54
N GLN A 112 -21.11 25.24 9.66
CA GLN A 112 -20.32 25.07 10.89
C GLN A 112 -20.36 23.63 11.39
N VAL A 113 -19.26 23.17 11.96
CA VAL A 113 -19.21 21.85 12.62
C VAL A 113 -20.03 21.91 13.91
N GLN A 114 -21.08 21.10 13.96
CA GLN A 114 -22.01 20.95 15.09
C GLN A 114 -22.25 19.47 15.38
N PRO A 115 -22.85 19.07 16.52
CA PRO A 115 -23.12 17.66 16.81
C PRO A 115 -23.90 16.94 15.69
N ALA A 116 -24.86 17.62 15.08
CA ALA A 116 -25.61 17.13 13.92
C ALA A 116 -24.76 16.94 12.65
N ALA A 117 -23.52 17.46 12.59
CA ALA A 117 -22.59 17.35 11.46
C ALA A 117 -21.34 16.50 11.78
N LYS A 118 -21.28 15.94 13.00
CA LYS A 118 -20.27 14.95 13.38
C LYS A 118 -20.82 13.57 13.10
N ALA A 119 -20.12 12.77 12.32
CA ALA A 119 -20.54 11.46 11.86
C ALA A 119 -19.77 10.33 12.57
N VAL A 120 -20.48 9.23 12.78
CA VAL A 120 -19.92 7.91 13.09
C VAL A 120 -20.06 7.08 11.82
N ILE A 121 -18.98 6.44 11.39
CA ILE A 121 -18.90 5.60 10.20
C ILE A 121 -18.50 4.22 10.68
N HIS A 122 -19.32 3.22 10.36
CA HIS A 122 -18.96 1.82 10.52
C HIS A 122 -19.05 1.07 9.20
N ILE A 123 -18.07 0.26 8.85
CA ILE A 123 -18.03 -0.55 7.63
C ILE A 123 -17.93 -2.02 8.03
N ASN A 124 -18.88 -2.85 7.58
CA ASN A 124 -18.85 -4.29 7.85
C ASN A 124 -18.07 -5.06 6.78
N GLU A 125 -17.92 -6.37 6.97
CA GLU A 125 -17.21 -7.29 6.06
C GLU A 125 -17.77 -7.33 4.62
N LYS A 126 -19.02 -6.85 4.41
CA LYS A 126 -19.63 -6.74 3.08
C LYS A 126 -19.36 -5.39 2.41
N GLY A 127 -18.65 -4.48 3.06
CA GLY A 127 -18.43 -3.10 2.61
C GLY A 127 -19.61 -2.17 2.88
N HIS A 128 -20.64 -2.62 3.60
CA HIS A 128 -21.80 -1.79 3.92
C HIS A 128 -21.41 -0.76 4.98
N ALA A 129 -21.40 0.51 4.57
CA ALA A 129 -21.16 1.65 5.42
C ALA A 129 -22.45 2.11 6.12
N ARG A 130 -22.45 2.03 7.45
CA ARG A 130 -23.43 2.63 8.34
C ARG A 130 -22.92 4.00 8.80
N ILE A 131 -23.51 5.05 8.24
CA ILE A 131 -23.14 6.44 8.56
C ILE A 131 -24.28 7.08 9.35
N SER A 132 -24.00 7.55 10.56
CA SER A 132 -24.96 8.27 11.41
C SER A 132 -24.33 9.55 11.96
N PHE A 133 -25.14 10.48 12.47
CA PHE A 133 -24.65 11.75 13.01
C PHE A 133 -24.89 11.86 14.53
N LYS A 134 -23.93 12.40 15.29
CA LYS A 134 -23.88 12.38 16.76
C LYS A 134 -25.10 12.97 17.46
N GLN A 135 -25.76 13.95 16.86
CA GLN A 135 -26.99 14.50 17.46
C GLN A 135 -28.18 13.55 17.34
N TYR A 136 -28.25 12.75 16.28
CA TYR A 136 -29.36 11.86 15.97
C TYR A 136 -28.83 10.50 15.47
N GLU A 137 -28.19 9.74 16.37
CA GLU A 137 -27.44 8.51 16.04
C GLU A 137 -28.32 7.33 15.57
N ARG A 138 -29.64 7.48 15.70
CA ARG A 138 -30.65 6.55 15.15
C ARG A 138 -31.12 6.95 13.76
N ARG A 139 -30.40 7.87 13.10
CA ARG A 139 -30.68 8.30 11.73
C ARG A 139 -29.50 7.93 10.85
N TYR A 140 -29.72 7.08 9.86
CA TYR A 140 -28.69 6.51 8.99
C TYR A 140 -28.77 7.11 7.61
N LEU A 141 -27.61 7.51 7.08
CA LEU A 141 -27.49 7.95 5.70
C LEU A 141 -27.76 6.76 4.78
N SER A 142 -28.81 6.88 3.97
CA SER A 142 -29.20 5.88 2.98
C SER A 142 -29.63 6.54 1.68
N TYR A 143 -29.57 5.78 0.59
CA TYR A 143 -30.28 6.10 -0.63
C TYR A 143 -31.76 5.77 -0.48
N ASN A 144 -32.61 6.35 -1.33
CA ASN A 144 -34.00 5.99 -1.44
C ASN A 144 -34.33 5.88 -2.91
N TYR A 145 -34.47 4.64 -3.36
CA TYR A 145 -34.68 4.31 -4.77
C TYR A 145 -35.94 4.95 -5.35
N ARG A 146 -37.04 5.00 -4.57
CA ARG A 146 -38.31 5.57 -5.03
C ARG A 146 -38.23 7.08 -5.35
N TYR A 147 -37.43 7.82 -4.59
CA TYR A 147 -37.30 9.27 -4.73
C TYR A 147 -35.96 9.71 -5.32
N GLU A 148 -35.10 8.76 -5.68
CA GLU A 148 -33.77 8.96 -6.25
C GLU A 148 -32.96 10.04 -5.51
N LEU A 149 -32.83 9.87 -4.19
CA LEU A 149 -32.13 10.82 -3.33
C LEU A 149 -31.45 10.13 -2.16
N PHE A 150 -30.44 10.80 -1.59
CA PHE A 150 -29.85 10.40 -0.32
C PHE A 150 -30.40 11.26 0.82
N SER A 151 -30.69 10.62 1.95
CA SER A 151 -31.18 11.26 3.18
C SER A 151 -30.76 10.48 4.42
N CYS A 152 -31.18 10.93 5.59
CA CYS A 152 -31.04 10.19 6.85
C CYS A 152 -32.38 9.62 7.32
N TYR A 153 -32.46 8.30 7.49
CA TYR A 153 -33.69 7.56 7.84
C TYR A 153 -33.59 6.88 9.21
N ALA A 154 -34.73 6.58 9.85
CA ALA A 154 -34.76 5.90 11.16
C ALA A 154 -34.25 4.46 11.07
N ASP A 155 -34.54 3.81 9.95
CA ASP A 155 -34.23 2.40 9.73
C ASP A 155 -32.95 2.26 8.92
N PHE A 156 -32.13 1.28 9.28
CA PHE A 156 -30.93 0.90 8.53
C PHE A 156 -31.25 -0.29 7.63
N SER A 157 -32.10 -0.07 6.63
CA SER A 157 -32.50 -1.11 5.66
C SER A 157 -31.72 -1.04 4.35
N GLU A 158 -31.26 0.14 3.96
CA GLU A 158 -30.55 0.39 2.70
C GLU A 158 -29.15 0.95 3.03
N PRO A 159 -28.13 0.09 3.15
CA PRO A 159 -26.77 0.53 3.41
C PRO A 159 -26.21 1.31 2.23
N VAL A 160 -25.23 2.17 2.50
CA VAL A 160 -24.43 2.81 1.45
C VAL A 160 -23.02 2.22 1.46
N HIS A 161 -22.23 2.57 0.46
CA HIS A 161 -20.81 2.23 0.37
C HIS A 161 -20.00 3.51 0.33
N LEU A 162 -18.81 3.48 0.92
CA LEU A 162 -17.83 4.55 0.78
C LEU A 162 -16.84 4.17 -0.30
N PHE A 163 -16.55 5.11 -1.19
CA PHE A 163 -15.43 4.97 -2.10
C PHE A 163 -14.46 6.14 -1.91
N ARG A 164 -13.16 5.83 -1.91
CA ARG A 164 -12.07 6.79 -1.76
C ARG A 164 -11.49 7.13 -3.13
N GLN A 165 -11.19 8.40 -3.34
CA GLN A 165 -10.49 8.87 -4.52
C GLN A 165 -9.09 8.25 -4.59
N SER A 166 -8.80 7.62 -5.72
CA SER A 166 -7.47 7.17 -6.14
C SER A 166 -7.00 8.07 -7.28
N VAL A 167 -5.70 8.34 -7.30
CA VAL A 167 -5.07 9.18 -8.33
C VAL A 167 -4.12 8.40 -9.22
N CYS A 168 -3.89 7.13 -8.90
CA CYS A 168 -2.95 6.30 -9.62
C CYS A 168 -3.31 4.81 -9.50
N ASP A 169 -2.87 4.04 -10.49
CA ASP A 169 -3.05 2.61 -10.60
C ASP A 169 -1.77 1.90 -11.10
N VAL A 170 -1.58 0.66 -10.67
CA VAL A 170 -0.43 -0.19 -11.06
C VAL A 170 -0.86 -1.64 -11.21
N ASP A 171 -0.35 -2.30 -12.24
CA ASP A 171 -0.41 -3.75 -12.37
C ASP A 171 0.89 -4.36 -11.86
N ILE A 172 0.81 -5.16 -10.78
CA ILE A 172 1.97 -5.91 -10.32
C ILE A 172 2.23 -7.06 -11.29
N ASP A 173 3.46 -7.13 -11.78
CA ASP A 173 3.88 -8.16 -12.73
C ASP A 173 3.82 -9.59 -12.13
N ALA A 174 4.09 -10.60 -12.97
CA ALA A 174 4.05 -12.00 -12.57
C ALA A 174 5.07 -12.37 -11.47
N SER A 175 6.06 -11.50 -11.19
CA SER A 175 7.05 -11.72 -10.15
C SER A 175 6.57 -11.31 -8.75
N GLY A 176 5.50 -10.51 -8.68
CA GLY A 176 5.00 -9.95 -7.41
C GLY A 176 5.84 -8.79 -6.88
N CYS A 177 6.83 -8.32 -7.62
CA CYS A 177 7.75 -7.28 -7.18
C CYS A 177 8.29 -6.44 -8.35
N MET A 178 8.18 -5.11 -8.28
CA MET A 178 8.64 -4.24 -9.37
C MET A 178 9.21 -2.91 -8.88
N GLY A 179 10.02 -2.28 -9.72
CA GLY A 179 10.41 -0.88 -9.55
C GLY A 179 9.30 0.05 -10.00
N TYR A 180 9.06 1.12 -9.25
CA TYR A 180 7.99 2.06 -9.52
C TYR A 180 8.40 3.49 -9.20
N ARG A 181 8.12 4.42 -10.12
CA ARG A 181 8.27 5.87 -9.91
C ARG A 181 6.93 6.45 -9.49
N CYS A 182 6.88 7.07 -8.32
CA CYS A 182 5.75 7.91 -7.92
C CYS A 182 5.89 9.26 -8.63
N SER A 183 5.04 9.61 -9.60
CA SER A 183 5.01 10.98 -10.18
C SER A 183 4.28 11.98 -9.29
N GLU A 184 3.32 11.49 -8.49
CA GLU A 184 2.56 12.25 -7.51
C GLU A 184 2.85 11.74 -6.09
N PRO A 185 2.51 12.50 -5.04
CA PRO A 185 2.58 12.00 -3.68
C PRO A 185 1.56 10.87 -3.44
N LEU A 186 2.03 9.69 -2.98
CA LEU A 186 1.22 8.48 -2.81
C LEU A 186 1.21 7.98 -1.36
N ASP A 187 0.10 7.37 -0.95
CA ASP A 187 -0.08 6.70 0.34
C ASP A 187 -0.46 5.23 0.15
N PHE A 188 0.51 4.37 0.38
CA PHE A 188 0.41 2.91 0.28
C PHE A 188 -0.24 2.28 1.52
N SER A 189 -0.33 3.00 2.65
CA SER A 189 -0.93 2.44 3.88
C SER A 189 -2.43 2.19 3.79
N LYS A 190 -3.07 2.76 2.76
CA LYS A 190 -4.51 2.68 2.51
C LYS A 190 -4.90 1.58 1.53
N THR A 191 -3.93 0.88 0.96
CA THR A 191 -4.14 -0.17 -0.04
C THR A 191 -3.67 -1.50 0.54
N GLN A 192 -4.60 -2.44 0.72
CA GLN A 192 -4.26 -3.77 1.25
C GLN A 192 -3.60 -4.65 0.17
N GLY A 193 -2.76 -5.60 0.60
CA GLY A 193 -2.14 -6.59 -0.30
C GLY A 193 -0.91 -6.11 -1.06
N ILE A 194 -0.48 -4.87 -0.84
CA ILE A 194 0.72 -4.27 -1.45
C ILE A 194 1.48 -3.43 -0.44
N ALA A 195 2.80 -3.45 -0.53
CA ALA A 195 3.70 -2.64 0.29
C ALA A 195 4.76 -1.96 -0.59
N ALA A 196 5.15 -0.75 -0.21
CA ALA A 196 6.19 0.03 -0.86
C ALA A 196 7.47 0.05 -0.01
N TYR A 197 8.62 0.00 -0.67
CA TYR A 197 9.92 -0.04 -0.02
C TYR A 197 10.88 0.95 -0.67
N ILE A 198 11.64 1.66 0.16
CA ILE A 198 12.85 2.36 -0.29
C ILE A 198 14.06 1.44 -0.16
N LEU A 199 15.12 1.73 -0.91
CA LEU A 199 16.40 1.03 -0.76
C LEU A 199 17.31 1.83 0.17
N VAL A 200 17.87 1.19 1.19
CA VAL A 200 18.77 1.83 2.16
C VAL A 200 20.05 1.02 2.33
N THR A 201 21.09 1.65 2.88
CA THR A 201 22.32 0.96 3.28
C THR A 201 22.09 0.06 4.50
N ARG A 202 22.75 -1.11 4.52
CA ARG A 202 22.79 -2.08 5.62
C ARG A 202 24.24 -2.41 5.95
N GLY A 203 24.76 -1.85 7.05
CA GLY A 203 26.18 -1.99 7.39
C GLY A 203 27.07 -1.21 6.43
N THR A 204 28.30 -1.66 6.22
CA THR A 204 29.29 -0.96 5.37
C THR A 204 29.02 -1.12 3.88
N ASP A 205 28.56 -2.30 3.43
CA ASP A 205 28.47 -2.65 1.99
C ASP A 205 27.17 -3.36 1.61
N GLY A 206 26.22 -3.46 2.54
CA GLY A 206 24.93 -4.09 2.29
C GLY A 206 23.88 -3.08 1.85
N ILE A 207 22.85 -3.59 1.19
CA ILE A 207 21.60 -2.88 0.95
C ILE A 207 20.44 -3.63 1.61
N ALA A 208 19.37 -2.91 1.93
CA ALA A 208 18.14 -3.48 2.45
C ALA A 208 16.94 -2.71 1.92
N LEU A 209 15.80 -3.40 1.87
CA LEU A 209 14.51 -2.78 1.65
C LEU A 209 13.94 -2.33 2.98
N GLN A 210 13.58 -1.06 3.08
CA GLN A 210 12.88 -0.48 4.22
C GLN A 210 11.46 -0.12 3.78
N GLU A 211 10.46 -0.66 4.46
CA GLU A 211 9.06 -0.36 4.17
C GLU A 211 8.75 1.11 4.46
N VAL A 212 8.00 1.73 3.55
CA VAL A 212 7.47 3.09 3.66
C VAL A 212 5.99 3.09 3.35
N LYS A 213 5.27 4.02 3.97
CA LYS A 213 3.81 4.13 3.84
C LYS A 213 3.42 5.28 2.94
N ARG A 214 4.11 6.42 3.05
CA ARG A 214 3.78 7.66 2.35
C ARG A 214 5.01 8.21 1.66
N VAL A 215 4.89 8.46 0.37
CA VAL A 215 6.03 8.75 -0.50
C VAL A 215 5.76 10.03 -1.30
N PRO A 216 6.69 10.99 -1.33
CA PRO A 216 6.54 12.21 -2.12
C PRO A 216 6.56 11.90 -3.62
N ALA A 217 6.08 12.89 -4.39
CA ALA A 217 6.27 12.92 -5.83
C ALA A 217 7.74 12.77 -6.22
N ASN A 218 7.97 12.27 -7.44
CA ASN A 218 9.26 12.03 -8.06
C ASN A 218 10.21 11.12 -7.26
N THR A 219 9.65 10.16 -6.52
CA THR A 219 10.43 9.21 -5.73
C THR A 219 10.32 7.80 -6.31
N GLY A 220 11.45 7.09 -6.33
CA GLY A 220 11.49 5.68 -6.70
C GLY A 220 11.26 4.76 -5.50
N VAL A 221 10.42 3.75 -5.68
CA VAL A 221 10.13 2.70 -4.69
C VAL A 221 10.10 1.32 -5.33
N ILE A 222 10.33 0.29 -4.53
CA ILE A 222 10.05 -1.10 -4.89
C ILE A 222 8.67 -1.45 -4.35
N LEU A 223 7.76 -1.87 -5.22
CA LEU A 223 6.45 -2.38 -4.82
C LEU A 223 6.53 -3.89 -4.70
N LYS A 224 5.98 -4.45 -3.61
CA LYS A 224 5.77 -5.88 -3.43
C LYS A 224 4.30 -6.14 -3.15
N GLY A 225 3.66 -6.97 -3.98
CA GLY A 225 2.25 -7.32 -3.84
C GLY A 225 1.94 -8.65 -4.51
N THR A 226 0.65 -9.02 -4.53
CA THR A 226 0.19 -10.23 -5.23
C THR A 226 0.44 -10.11 -6.73
N ALA A 227 1.11 -11.12 -7.30
CA ALA A 227 1.44 -11.18 -8.72
C ALA A 227 0.18 -11.10 -9.61
N GLY A 228 0.26 -10.34 -10.70
CA GLY A 228 -0.84 -10.15 -11.67
C GLY A 228 -2.04 -9.39 -11.13
N THR A 229 -1.91 -8.70 -9.98
CA THR A 229 -3.01 -7.95 -9.36
C THR A 229 -2.89 -6.47 -9.66
N HIS A 230 -4.02 -5.86 -9.99
CA HIS A 230 -4.18 -4.42 -10.19
C HIS A 230 -4.41 -3.72 -8.84
N TYR A 231 -3.62 -2.68 -8.54
CA TYR A 231 -3.74 -1.87 -7.33
C TYR A 231 -3.98 -0.42 -7.67
N LEU A 232 -4.65 0.27 -6.75
CA LEU A 232 -5.02 1.69 -6.86
C LEU A 232 -4.51 2.42 -5.62
N PHE A 233 -3.93 3.60 -5.80
CA PHE A 233 -3.27 4.37 -4.74
C PHE A 233 -3.92 5.74 -4.53
N ALA A 234 -4.15 6.07 -3.25
CA ALA A 234 -4.61 7.38 -2.85
C ALA A 234 -3.47 8.41 -2.90
N SER A 235 -3.81 9.66 -3.26
CA SER A 235 -2.90 10.80 -3.12
C SER A 235 -2.79 11.22 -1.65
N ASN A 236 -1.64 11.74 -1.21
CA ASN A 236 -1.47 12.30 0.14
C ASN A 236 -0.56 13.54 0.18
N GLY A 237 -0.78 14.46 1.12
CA GLY A 237 0.06 15.65 1.32
C GLY A 237 1.17 15.50 2.37
N THR A 238 1.18 14.44 3.17
CA THR A 238 2.22 14.20 4.20
C THR A 238 3.05 12.96 3.85
N THR A 239 4.37 13.08 3.89
CA THR A 239 5.30 12.06 3.41
C THR A 239 6.13 11.52 4.57
N ASP A 240 6.53 10.25 4.49
CA ASP A 240 7.50 9.69 5.44
C ASP A 240 8.90 10.27 5.18
N ASP A 241 9.81 10.13 6.14
CA ASP A 241 11.22 10.49 5.93
C ASP A 241 11.89 9.45 5.04
N ILE A 242 12.18 9.87 3.81
CA ILE A 242 12.82 9.05 2.77
C ILE A 242 14.25 9.52 2.46
N ALA A 243 14.88 10.34 3.31
CA ALA A 243 16.19 10.94 3.02
C ALA A 243 17.30 9.90 2.79
N ARG A 244 17.10 8.66 3.25
CA ARG A 244 18.05 7.54 3.10
C ARG A 244 17.81 6.69 1.84
N ASN A 245 16.80 7.04 1.03
CA ASN A 245 16.49 6.28 -0.18
C ASN A 245 17.62 6.39 -1.19
N LEU A 246 18.16 5.24 -1.60
CA LEU A 246 19.19 5.13 -2.63
C LEU A 246 18.60 5.04 -4.04
N LEU A 247 17.28 4.83 -4.17
CA LEU A 247 16.62 4.74 -5.48
C LEU A 247 16.49 6.13 -6.09
N HIS A 248 17.00 6.27 -7.30
CA HIS A 248 16.76 7.40 -8.18
C HIS A 248 15.55 7.09 -9.06
N ALA A 249 14.67 8.07 -9.23
CA ALA A 249 13.61 8.03 -10.23
C ALA A 249 13.99 8.92 -11.41
N THR A 250 13.69 8.48 -12.62
CA THR A 250 13.84 9.30 -13.84
C THR A 250 12.51 9.46 -14.55
N SER A 251 12.22 10.66 -15.06
CA SER A 251 11.08 10.93 -15.95
C SER A 251 11.45 10.77 -17.42
N GLU A 252 12.74 10.69 -17.74
CA GLU A 252 13.25 10.68 -19.10
C GLU A 252 14.18 9.48 -19.31
N GLU A 253 14.37 9.13 -20.58
CA GLU A 253 15.31 8.09 -20.95
C GLU A 253 16.75 8.60 -20.72
N ILE A 254 17.58 7.79 -20.06
CA ILE A 254 18.97 8.14 -19.74
C ILE A 254 19.89 7.07 -20.33
N ILE A 255 20.99 7.48 -20.97
CA ILE A 255 22.07 6.56 -21.33
C ILE A 255 22.97 6.36 -20.11
N ASN A 256 23.14 5.11 -19.69
CA ASN A 256 24.01 4.78 -18.57
C ASN A 256 25.48 5.11 -18.91
N THR A 257 26.10 5.99 -18.12
CA THR A 257 27.51 6.36 -18.27
C THR A 257 28.40 5.77 -17.17
N ASP A 258 27.83 5.09 -16.17
CA ASP A 258 28.48 4.54 -14.98
C ASP A 258 28.48 3.00 -14.99
N ASP A 259 29.54 2.38 -14.45
CA ASP A 259 29.69 0.93 -14.40
C ASP A 259 28.91 0.28 -13.23
N HIS A 260 28.37 1.06 -12.30
CA HIS A 260 27.72 0.59 -11.08
C HIS A 260 26.23 0.97 -11.00
N VAL A 261 25.57 1.10 -12.14
CA VAL A 261 24.13 1.29 -12.21
C VAL A 261 23.42 -0.05 -12.11
N TYR A 262 22.38 -0.09 -11.28
CA TYR A 262 21.50 -1.23 -11.13
C TYR A 262 20.05 -0.83 -11.33
N ILE A 263 19.29 -1.71 -11.95
CA ILE A 263 17.86 -1.55 -12.24
C ILE A 263 17.06 -2.72 -11.64
N PRO A 264 15.84 -2.50 -11.14
CA PRO A 264 14.94 -3.59 -10.77
C PRO A 264 14.56 -4.40 -12.02
N ASP A 265 14.77 -5.71 -11.99
CA ASP A 265 14.44 -6.61 -13.09
C ASP A 265 14.15 -8.01 -12.54
N THR A 266 13.52 -8.85 -13.36
CA THR A 266 13.33 -10.28 -13.09
C THR A 266 14.00 -11.09 -14.18
N ARG A 267 15.10 -11.79 -13.85
CA ARG A 267 15.79 -12.69 -14.78
C ARG A 267 15.73 -14.12 -14.28
N THR A 268 15.35 -15.04 -15.17
CA THR A 268 15.21 -16.48 -14.88
C THR A 268 14.42 -16.78 -13.60
N GLY A 269 13.35 -15.99 -13.35
CA GLY A 269 12.45 -16.17 -12.20
C GLY A 269 12.96 -15.60 -10.87
N VAL A 270 14.06 -14.85 -10.87
CA VAL A 270 14.60 -14.18 -9.67
C VAL A 270 14.48 -12.68 -9.85
N THR A 271 13.85 -12.00 -8.89
CA THR A 271 13.69 -10.54 -8.89
C THR A 271 14.71 -9.88 -7.98
N GLY A 272 15.30 -8.80 -8.47
CA GLY A 272 16.24 -7.98 -7.70
C GLY A 272 16.79 -6.82 -8.51
N LEU A 273 17.90 -6.27 -8.04
CA LEU A 273 18.64 -5.23 -8.74
C LEU A 273 19.71 -5.89 -9.60
N TYR A 274 19.60 -5.73 -10.91
CA TYR A 274 20.56 -6.24 -11.88
C TYR A 274 21.42 -5.10 -12.40
N ARG A 275 22.73 -5.38 -12.51
CA ARG A 275 23.68 -4.43 -13.07
C ARG A 275 23.35 -4.14 -14.53
N LEU A 276 23.42 -2.87 -14.88
CA LEU A 276 23.26 -2.35 -16.23
C LEU A 276 24.66 -2.02 -16.79
N SER A 277 24.93 -2.44 -18.01
CA SER A 277 26.22 -2.17 -18.65
C SER A 277 26.31 -0.71 -19.07
N ARG A 278 27.53 -0.18 -19.14
CA ARG A 278 27.77 1.16 -19.67
C ARG A 278 27.33 1.25 -21.14
N GLY A 279 26.62 2.32 -21.48
CA GLY A 279 26.04 2.54 -22.80
C GLY A 279 24.65 1.92 -22.99
N GLU A 280 24.17 1.10 -22.06
CA GLU A 280 22.77 0.67 -22.06
C GLU A 280 21.84 1.76 -21.54
N THR A 281 20.56 1.66 -21.90
CA THR A 281 19.56 2.67 -21.63
C THR A 281 18.79 2.38 -20.34
N ILE A 282 18.66 3.39 -19.49
CA ILE A 282 17.69 3.45 -18.39
C ILE A 282 16.39 4.04 -18.98
N PRO A 283 15.28 3.28 -19.01
CA PRO A 283 14.04 3.74 -19.62
C PRO A 283 13.48 4.99 -18.92
N ALA A 284 12.75 5.81 -19.68
CA ALA A 284 11.94 6.86 -19.09
C ALA A 284 10.94 6.30 -18.08
N ASN A 285 10.67 7.09 -17.03
CA ASN A 285 9.73 6.73 -15.98
C ASN A 285 10.08 5.42 -15.27
N SER A 286 11.36 5.21 -15.01
CA SER A 286 11.85 4.05 -14.28
C SER A 286 12.61 4.48 -13.04
N ILE A 287 13.15 3.48 -12.33
CA ILE A 287 14.02 3.70 -11.20
C ILE A 287 15.34 2.96 -11.39
N TYR A 288 16.39 3.47 -10.77
CA TYR A 288 17.72 2.88 -10.76
C TYR A 288 18.44 3.23 -9.46
N VAL A 289 19.58 2.59 -9.20
CA VAL A 289 20.47 2.94 -8.10
C VAL A 289 21.92 2.88 -8.57
N ILE A 290 22.76 3.76 -8.05
CA ILE A 290 24.21 3.70 -8.23
C ILE A 290 24.83 3.18 -6.93
N LEU A 291 25.59 2.08 -7.00
CA LEU A 291 26.22 1.46 -5.82
C LEU A 291 27.74 1.49 -5.96
N GLU A 292 28.39 2.50 -5.39
CA GLU A 292 29.82 2.83 -5.59
C GLU A 292 30.82 1.71 -5.22
N SER A 293 30.43 0.70 -4.44
CA SER A 293 31.29 -0.44 -4.05
C SER A 293 30.82 -1.79 -4.62
N GLY A 294 29.87 -1.79 -5.56
CA GLY A 294 29.21 -2.99 -6.06
C GLY A 294 30.12 -3.86 -6.92
N THR A 295 30.73 -4.90 -6.34
CA THR A 295 31.39 -6.00 -7.10
C THR A 295 30.40 -7.07 -7.57
N LYS A 296 29.14 -7.01 -7.14
CA LYS A 296 28.13 -8.00 -7.46
C LYS A 296 27.31 -7.54 -8.65
N ASP A 297 27.12 -8.40 -9.64
CA ASP A 297 26.26 -8.07 -10.78
C ASP A 297 24.75 -8.12 -10.45
N PHE A 298 24.40 -8.58 -9.24
CA PHE A 298 23.01 -8.79 -8.83
C PHE A 298 22.80 -8.72 -7.31
N TYR A 299 21.68 -8.09 -6.91
CA TYR A 299 21.19 -8.08 -5.53
C TYR A 299 19.73 -8.55 -5.44
N PRO A 300 19.43 -9.73 -4.86
CA PRO A 300 18.07 -10.24 -4.79
C PRO A 300 17.20 -9.46 -3.79
N PHE A 301 15.93 -9.24 -4.14
CA PHE A 301 14.95 -8.64 -3.22
C PHE A 301 14.43 -9.62 -2.16
N ASN A 302 14.64 -10.92 -2.36
CA ASN A 302 14.30 -11.98 -1.42
C ASN A 302 15.60 -12.58 -0.86
N VAL A 303 15.95 -12.22 0.36
CA VAL A 303 17.04 -12.85 1.12
C VAL A 303 16.52 -14.05 1.92
N SER A 304 15.86 -14.99 1.25
CA SER A 304 15.83 -16.36 1.78
C SER A 304 17.09 -17.05 1.28
N THR A 305 18.24 -16.72 1.87
CA THR A 305 19.31 -17.70 1.87
C THR A 305 18.81 -18.81 2.78
N GLY A 306 18.60 -20.03 2.26
CA GLY A 306 18.11 -21.21 3.01
C GLY A 306 19.02 -21.69 4.15
N ILE A 307 19.82 -20.79 4.72
CA ILE A 307 20.67 -21.00 5.89
C ILE A 307 20.11 -20.09 7.00
N ALA A 308 19.18 -20.64 7.79
CA ALA A 308 18.59 -19.92 8.92
C ALA A 308 19.56 -19.82 10.12
N THR A 309 20.58 -20.67 10.15
CA THR A 309 21.62 -20.71 11.19
C THR A 309 22.74 -21.61 10.71
N VAL A 310 23.99 -21.14 10.76
CA VAL A 310 25.14 -22.05 10.84
C VAL A 310 25.22 -22.42 12.32
N LYS A 311 24.80 -23.63 12.69
CA LYS A 311 25.21 -24.17 13.99
C LYS A 311 26.72 -24.35 13.91
N ASN A 312 27.46 -23.43 14.51
CA ASN A 312 28.76 -23.79 15.07
C ASN A 312 28.44 -24.71 16.25
N ASP A 313 28.19 -25.99 15.96
CA ASP A 313 28.39 -27.01 16.97
C ASP A 313 29.85 -26.83 17.39
N ALA A 314 30.06 -26.33 18.61
CA ALA A 314 31.37 -26.30 19.23
C ALA A 314 32.01 -27.66 18.94
N THR A 315 33.19 -27.63 18.32
CA THR A 315 33.88 -28.82 17.80
C THR A 315 33.62 -30.01 18.72
N PRO A 316 32.88 -31.04 18.26
CA PRO A 316 32.66 -32.23 19.07
C PRO A 316 34.03 -32.69 19.53
N GLN A 317 34.25 -32.76 20.85
CA GLN A 317 35.51 -33.17 21.41
C GLN A 317 35.64 -34.67 21.16
N ASP A 318 36.11 -35.04 19.97
CA ASP A 318 36.27 -36.43 19.60
C ASP A 318 37.41 -37.02 20.44
N VAL A 319 37.04 -37.97 21.29
CA VAL A 319 37.95 -38.68 22.21
C VAL A 319 38.21 -40.06 21.64
N TYR A 320 39.46 -40.45 21.51
CA TYR A 320 39.86 -41.77 21.08
C TYR A 320 40.71 -42.45 22.15
N THR A 321 40.61 -43.76 22.27
CA THR A 321 41.64 -44.55 22.96
C THR A 321 42.97 -44.47 22.21
N VAL A 322 44.07 -44.82 22.87
CA VAL A 322 45.39 -44.91 22.21
C VAL A 322 45.44 -45.92 21.06
N SER A 323 44.49 -46.87 21.00
CA SER A 323 44.34 -47.83 19.90
C SER A 323 43.43 -47.32 18.78
N GLY A 324 42.96 -46.06 18.83
CA GLY A 324 42.17 -45.42 17.77
C GLY A 324 40.66 -45.68 17.82
N MET A 325 40.15 -46.32 18.87
CA MET A 325 38.70 -46.51 19.05
C MET A 325 38.06 -45.23 19.61
N LYS A 326 37.01 -44.71 18.95
CA LYS A 326 36.26 -43.53 19.37
C LYS A 326 35.43 -43.81 20.62
N ILE A 327 35.45 -42.89 21.59
CA ILE A 327 34.79 -42.99 22.89
C ILE A 327 33.92 -41.73 23.11
N CYS A 328 32.77 -41.89 23.76
CA CYS A 328 31.97 -40.74 24.20
C CYS A 328 32.70 -40.00 25.34
N PRO A 329 32.87 -38.66 25.27
CA PRO A 329 33.65 -37.91 26.26
C PRO A 329 33.21 -38.11 27.71
N ASN A 330 31.90 -38.24 27.93
CA ASN A 330 31.31 -38.42 29.27
C ASN A 330 31.45 -39.85 29.82
N LYS A 331 32.17 -40.73 29.12
CA LYS A 331 32.42 -42.13 29.51
C LYS A 331 33.91 -42.47 29.63
N MET A 332 34.77 -41.46 29.71
CA MET A 332 36.19 -41.68 30.01
C MET A 332 36.31 -42.28 31.42
N GLN A 333 37.04 -43.39 31.52
CA GLN A 333 37.51 -43.94 32.79
C GLN A 333 38.98 -43.54 32.97
N GLN A 334 39.55 -43.76 34.15
CA GLN A 334 40.94 -43.41 34.41
C GLN A 334 41.89 -44.05 33.38
N GLY A 335 42.63 -43.24 32.63
CA GLY A 335 43.44 -43.74 31.51
C GLY A 335 43.87 -42.66 30.51
N ILE A 336 44.66 -43.04 29.49
CA ILE A 336 45.19 -42.11 28.48
C ILE A 336 44.32 -42.15 27.22
N TYR A 337 43.92 -40.97 26.75
CA TYR A 337 43.11 -40.78 25.54
C TYR A 337 43.75 -39.76 24.59
N ILE A 338 43.36 -39.81 23.32
CA ILE A 338 43.66 -38.82 22.30
C ILE A 338 42.45 -37.89 22.19
N VAL A 339 42.65 -36.63 22.53
CA VAL A 339 41.62 -35.59 22.51
C VAL A 339 42.16 -34.41 21.73
N ASN A 340 41.50 -34.00 20.64
CA ASN A 340 41.97 -32.93 19.76
C ASN A 340 43.45 -33.09 19.36
N HIS A 341 43.82 -34.30 18.92
CA HIS A 341 45.18 -34.68 18.50
C HIS A 341 46.27 -34.62 19.60
N ARG A 342 45.90 -34.49 20.87
CA ARG A 342 46.83 -34.51 22.01
C ARG A 342 46.53 -35.67 22.95
N LYS A 343 47.56 -36.23 23.56
CA LYS A 343 47.40 -37.24 24.62
C LYS A 343 46.99 -36.54 25.93
N VAL A 344 45.94 -37.01 26.56
CA VAL A 344 45.40 -36.50 27.82
C VAL A 344 45.18 -37.67 28.77
N LEU A 345 45.54 -37.50 30.04
CA LEU A 345 45.20 -38.44 31.10
C LEU A 345 43.84 -38.05 31.68
N ALA A 346 42.85 -38.93 31.55
CA ALA A 346 41.58 -38.80 32.24
C ALA A 346 41.76 -39.22 33.71
N PRO A 347 41.25 -38.42 34.67
CA PRO A 347 41.44 -38.66 36.10
C PRO A 347 40.77 -39.94 36.60
#